data_AF-A0A956A118-F1
#
_entry.id   AF-A0A956A118-F1
#
_cell.length_a   1.000
_cell.length_b   1.000
_cell.length_c   1.000
_cell.angle_alpha   90.00
_cell.angle_beta   90.00
_cell.angle_gamma   90.00
#
_symmetry.space_group_name_H-M   'P 1'
#
loop_
_entity.id
_entity.type
_entity.pdbx_description
1 polymer ?
#
loop_
_entity_poly.entity_id
_entity_poly.type
_entity_poly.pdbx_seq_one_letter_code
_entity_poly.pdbx_strand_id
1 'polypeptide(L)'
;LERIARRERRFETGALSARRVARLDAWLAWARARDVVLAGFAVPLAGPVRDAIAASPPHATYFAAWRAAMRDAFARAGQPFVDAVEAFGDEGHDDGWMINGFHGSERTMAHVVGALLRDERFARAVPEASAAQVACLVAQAREQGLAEGPGACAGP
;
A
#
# COMPACT_ATOMS: atom_id res chain seq x y z
N LEU A 1 -4.36 2.56 -19.66
CA LEU A 1 -5.78 2.29 -19.98
C LEU A 1 -5.93 1.28 -21.10
N GLU A 2 -5.29 1.48 -22.26
CA GLU A 2 -5.35 0.52 -23.38
C GLU A 2 -5.01 -0.93 -22.99
N ARG A 3 -3.98 -1.14 -22.15
CA ARG A 3 -3.61 -2.48 -21.66
C ARG A 3 -4.67 -3.15 -20.79
N ILE A 4 -5.47 -2.38 -20.06
CA ILE A 4 -6.59 -2.88 -19.25
C ILE A 4 -7.75 -3.24 -20.20
N ALA A 5 -8.06 -2.35 -21.15
CA ALA A 5 -9.09 -2.57 -22.16
C ALA A 5 -8.78 -3.81 -23.02
N ARG A 6 -7.51 -4.00 -23.41
CA ARG A 6 -7.03 -5.13 -24.20
C ARG A 6 -6.69 -6.39 -23.38
N ARG A 7 -6.78 -6.34 -22.05
CA ARG A 7 -6.48 -7.45 -21.12
C ARG A 7 -5.09 -8.08 -21.32
N GLU A 8 -4.08 -7.26 -21.61
CA GLU A 8 -2.73 -7.75 -21.94
C GLU A 8 -1.86 -7.97 -20.69
N ARG A 9 -1.09 -9.08 -20.64
CA ARG A 9 -0.06 -9.38 -19.63
C ARG A 9 -0.59 -9.43 -18.20
N ARG A 10 -0.14 -8.50 -17.33
CA ARG A 10 -0.52 -8.40 -15.91
C ARG A 10 -2.01 -8.08 -15.68
N PHE A 11 -2.77 -7.90 -16.77
CA PHE A 11 -4.22 -7.69 -16.80
C PHE A 11 -4.94 -8.84 -17.53
N GLU A 12 -4.28 -9.97 -17.72
CA GLU A 12 -4.94 -11.20 -18.16
C GLU A 12 -5.88 -11.66 -17.04
N THR A 13 -7.16 -11.81 -17.38
CA THR A 13 -8.22 -12.15 -16.43
C THR A 13 -8.10 -13.61 -16.02
N GLY A 14 -7.31 -13.86 -14.97
CA GLY A 14 -7.18 -15.16 -14.30
C GLY A 14 -7.63 -15.06 -12.84
N ALA A 15 -7.98 -16.20 -12.24
CA ALA A 15 -8.21 -16.26 -10.80
C ALA A 15 -6.93 -15.89 -10.04
N LEU A 16 -7.09 -15.37 -8.81
CA LEU A 16 -5.97 -15.15 -7.92
C LEU A 16 -5.18 -16.46 -7.74
N SER A 17 -3.86 -16.39 -7.97
CA SER A 17 -3.03 -17.59 -7.93
C SER A 17 -2.91 -18.10 -6.49
N ALA A 18 -3.55 -19.24 -6.19
CA ALA A 18 -3.44 -19.92 -4.90
C ALA A 18 -1.97 -20.20 -4.51
N ARG A 19 -1.13 -20.55 -5.50
CA ARG A 19 0.32 -20.73 -5.30
C ARG A 19 1.02 -19.46 -4.80
N ARG A 20 0.64 -18.29 -5.31
CA ARG A 20 1.22 -17.00 -4.86
C ARG A 20 0.76 -16.64 -3.45
N VAL A 21 -0.52 -16.87 -3.14
CA VAL A 21 -1.06 -16.66 -1.79
C VAL A 21 -0.37 -17.58 -0.77
N ALA A 22 -0.25 -18.88 -1.08
CA ALA A 22 0.44 -19.84 -0.21
C ALA A 22 1.93 -19.48 -0.01
N ARG A 23 2.59 -18.92 -1.03
CA ARG A 23 3.97 -18.43 -0.89
C ARG A 23 4.07 -17.22 0.04
N LEU A 24 3.09 -16.30 -0.02
CA LEU A 24 3.02 -15.19 0.93
C LEU A 24 2.80 -15.71 2.36
N ASP A 25 1.85 -16.62 2.57
CA ASP A 25 1.59 -17.22 3.89
C ASP A 25 2.87 -17.87 4.46
N ALA A 26 3.59 -18.64 3.64
CA ALA A 26 4.85 -19.26 4.06
C ALA A 26 5.93 -18.24 4.43
N TRP A 27 6.00 -17.12 3.71
CA TRP A 27 6.99 -16.08 3.97
C TRP A 27 6.66 -15.29 5.25
N LEU A 28 5.38 -14.97 5.47
CA LEU A 28 4.91 -14.33 6.70
C LEU A 28 5.13 -15.23 7.93
N ALA A 29 4.87 -16.53 7.79
CA ALA A 29 5.16 -17.51 8.83
C ALA A 29 6.67 -17.61 9.13
N TRP A 30 7.50 -17.64 8.08
CA TRP A 30 8.96 -17.64 8.21
C TRP A 30 9.48 -16.41 8.97
N ALA A 31 8.92 -15.23 8.68
CA ALA A 31 9.31 -13.98 9.32
C ALA A 31 8.89 -13.94 10.79
N ARG A 32 7.64 -14.33 11.07
CA ARG A 32 7.15 -14.44 12.45
C ARG A 32 8.01 -15.39 13.29
N ALA A 33 8.42 -16.53 12.74
CA ALA A 33 9.26 -17.51 13.43
C ALA A 33 10.68 -17.00 13.74
N ARG A 34 11.07 -15.83 13.23
CA ARG A 34 12.37 -15.18 13.40
C ARG A 34 12.27 -13.82 14.07
N ASP A 35 11.11 -13.50 14.63
CA ASP A 35 10.82 -12.19 15.21
C ASP A 35 11.06 -11.03 14.22
N VAL A 36 10.90 -11.30 12.92
CA VAL A 36 10.94 -10.28 11.87
C VAL A 36 9.54 -9.72 11.68
N VAL A 37 9.39 -8.41 11.86
CA VAL A 37 8.15 -7.70 11.54
C VAL A 37 8.13 -7.40 10.04
N LEU A 38 7.14 -7.95 9.34
CA LEU A 38 6.88 -7.65 7.94
C LEU A 38 5.62 -6.82 7.83
N ALA A 39 5.77 -5.56 7.43
CA ALA A 39 4.65 -4.70 7.08
C ALA A 39 4.30 -4.86 5.60
N GLY A 40 3.01 -5.06 5.32
CA GLY A 40 2.49 -5.06 3.96
C GLY A 40 1.63 -3.83 3.66
N PHE A 41 1.47 -3.53 2.38
CA PHE A 41 0.51 -2.53 1.95
C PHE A 41 -0.01 -2.80 0.54
N ALA A 42 -1.24 -2.36 0.26
CA ALA A 42 -1.79 -2.29 -1.08
C ALA A 42 -1.79 -0.83 -1.53
N VAL A 43 -1.08 -0.50 -2.60
CA VAL A 43 -1.06 0.86 -3.16
C VAL A 43 -2.44 1.24 -3.74
N PRO A 44 -2.85 2.52 -3.63
CA PRO A 44 -3.99 3.03 -4.37
C PRO A 44 -3.72 2.96 -5.88
N LEU A 45 -4.78 3.14 -6.66
CA LEU A 45 -4.74 3.23 -8.12
C LEU A 45 -5.00 4.67 -8.54
N ALA A 46 -4.39 5.14 -9.62
CA ALA A 46 -4.78 6.45 -10.16
C ALA A 46 -6.25 6.42 -10.59
N GLY A 47 -6.96 7.54 -10.47
CA GLY A 47 -8.41 7.64 -10.70
C GLY A 47 -8.86 6.98 -12.00
N PRO A 48 -8.26 7.32 -13.16
CA PRO A 48 -8.62 6.69 -14.44
C PRO A 48 -8.41 5.17 -14.47
N VAL A 49 -7.43 4.64 -13.74
CA VAL A 49 -7.15 3.20 -13.66
C VAL A 49 -8.13 2.50 -12.73
N ARG A 50 -8.43 3.11 -11.57
CA ARG A 50 -9.48 2.65 -10.65
C ARG A 50 -10.81 2.51 -11.39
N ASP A 51 -11.20 3.55 -12.10
CA ASP A 51 -12.48 3.60 -12.81
C ASP A 51 -12.51 2.57 -13.96
N ALA A 52 -11.41 2.39 -14.69
CA ALA A 52 -11.29 1.36 -15.71
C ALA A 52 -11.35 -0.07 -15.14
N ILE A 53 -10.80 -0.31 -13.95
CA ILE A 53 -10.90 -1.60 -13.26
C ILE A 53 -12.34 -1.83 -12.77
N ALA A 54 -12.98 -0.81 -12.19
CA ALA A 54 -14.36 -0.89 -11.72
C ALA A 54 -15.34 -1.17 -12.88
N ALA A 55 -15.12 -0.54 -14.04
CA ALA A 55 -15.89 -0.77 -15.26
C ALA A 55 -15.65 -2.16 -15.89
N SER A 56 -14.67 -2.93 -15.41
CA SER A 56 -14.34 -4.26 -15.93
C SER A 56 -14.61 -5.33 -14.87
N PRO A 57 -15.78 -6.01 -14.89
CA PRO A 57 -16.16 -6.95 -13.84
C PRO A 57 -15.10 -8.00 -13.49
N PRO A 58 -14.41 -8.65 -14.46
CA PRO A 58 -13.36 -9.61 -14.13
C PRO A 58 -12.19 -9.00 -13.34
N HIS A 59 -11.79 -7.77 -13.68
CA HIS A 59 -10.72 -7.08 -12.96
C HIS A 59 -11.17 -6.61 -11.59
N ALA A 60 -12.38 -6.07 -11.48
CA ALA A 60 -12.97 -5.67 -10.20
C ALA A 60 -13.01 -6.85 -9.23
N THR A 61 -13.51 -8.01 -9.68
CA THR A 61 -13.53 -9.26 -8.89
C THR A 61 -12.12 -9.70 -8.51
N TYR A 62 -11.18 -9.70 -9.44
CA TYR A 62 -9.80 -10.07 -9.15
C TYR A 62 -9.15 -9.16 -8.10
N PHE A 63 -9.28 -7.84 -8.25
CA PHE A 63 -8.70 -6.87 -7.32
C PHE A 63 -9.31 -6.97 -5.93
N ALA A 64 -10.63 -7.15 -5.84
CA ALA A 64 -11.31 -7.37 -4.55
C ALA A 64 -10.81 -8.66 -3.87
N ALA A 65 -10.73 -9.76 -4.62
CA ALA A 65 -10.23 -11.04 -4.10
C ALA A 65 -8.75 -10.96 -3.68
N TRP A 66 -7.92 -10.28 -4.47
CA TRP A 66 -6.51 -10.05 -4.12
C TRP A 66 -6.38 -9.25 -2.83
N ARG A 67 -7.08 -8.11 -2.70
CA ARG A 67 -7.04 -7.26 -1.49
C ARG A 67 -7.47 -8.03 -0.24
N ALA A 68 -8.60 -8.75 -0.33
CA ALA A 68 -9.08 -9.59 0.77
C ALA A 68 -8.04 -10.64 1.17
N ALA A 69 -7.47 -11.37 0.20
CA ALA A 69 -6.46 -12.39 0.47
C ALA A 69 -5.19 -11.83 1.13
N MET A 70 -4.74 -10.62 0.75
CA MET A 70 -3.59 -9.98 1.41
C MET A 70 -3.92 -9.61 2.85
N ARG A 71 -5.06 -8.93 3.07
CA ARG A 71 -5.51 -8.55 4.42
C ARG A 71 -5.61 -9.77 5.34
N ASP A 72 -6.22 -10.85 4.85
CA ASP A 72 -6.38 -12.07 5.63
C ASP A 72 -5.04 -12.77 5.92
N ALA A 73 -4.11 -12.79 4.95
CA ALA A 73 -2.79 -13.40 5.14
C ALA A 73 -1.98 -12.67 6.22
N PHE A 74 -1.93 -11.34 6.16
CA PHE A 74 -1.24 -10.53 7.17
C PHE A 74 -1.93 -10.62 8.55
N ALA A 75 -3.27 -10.58 8.59
CA ALA A 75 -4.04 -10.76 9.82
C ALA A 75 -3.76 -12.12 10.48
N ARG A 76 -3.82 -13.24 9.73
CA ARG A 76 -3.48 -14.58 10.25
C ARG A 76 -2.06 -14.66 10.78
N ALA A 77 -1.12 -13.99 10.11
CA ALA A 77 0.27 -13.95 10.53
C ALA A 77 0.51 -13.05 11.75
N GLY A 78 -0.48 -12.28 12.19
CA GLY A 78 -0.32 -11.28 13.24
C GLY A 78 0.62 -10.15 12.84
N GLN A 79 0.71 -9.84 11.54
CA GLN A 79 1.58 -8.81 10.96
C GLN A 79 0.77 -7.58 10.50
N PRO A 80 1.37 -6.38 10.46
CA PRO A 80 0.67 -5.16 10.06
C PRO A 80 0.45 -5.11 8.54
N PHE A 81 -0.72 -4.62 8.12
CA PHE A 81 -1.07 -4.40 6.72
C PHE A 81 -1.89 -3.12 6.54
N VAL A 82 -1.50 -2.29 5.58
CA VAL A 82 -2.23 -1.07 5.20
C VAL A 82 -2.84 -1.25 3.83
N ASP A 83 -4.17 -1.33 3.77
CA ASP A 83 -4.89 -1.22 2.51
C ASP A 83 -5.05 0.26 2.17
N ALA A 84 -4.10 0.85 1.43
CA ALA A 84 -4.16 2.27 1.10
C ALA A 84 -5.25 2.62 0.09
N VAL A 85 -5.85 1.63 -0.59
CA VAL A 85 -7.07 1.84 -1.38
C VAL A 85 -8.26 2.13 -0.46
N GLU A 86 -8.33 1.47 0.70
CA GLU A 86 -9.39 1.69 1.69
C GLU A 86 -9.09 2.89 2.59
N ALA A 87 -7.84 3.00 3.05
CA ALA A 87 -7.43 3.96 4.07
C ALA A 87 -7.43 5.42 3.58
N PHE A 88 -7.24 5.66 2.27
CA PHE A 88 -7.15 7.01 1.72
C PHE A 88 -8.47 7.49 1.09
N GLY A 89 -9.47 6.61 0.94
CA GLY A 89 -10.80 6.99 0.47
C GLY A 89 -10.77 7.59 -0.94
N ASP A 90 -11.37 8.78 -1.11
CA ASP A 90 -11.35 9.53 -2.37
C ASP A 90 -10.03 10.29 -2.59
N GLU A 91 -9.23 10.48 -1.54
CA GLU A 91 -7.86 10.99 -1.64
C GLU A 91 -6.93 9.86 -2.12
N GLY A 92 -5.84 10.18 -2.83
CA GLY A 92 -4.88 9.14 -3.26
C GLY A 92 -4.96 8.70 -4.71
N HIS A 93 -5.72 9.41 -5.54
CA HIS A 93 -6.00 9.00 -6.93
C HIS A 93 -5.49 9.99 -8.00
N ASP A 94 -5.04 11.17 -7.60
CA ASP A 94 -4.52 12.21 -8.51
C ASP A 94 -2.99 12.11 -8.70
N ASP A 95 -2.45 12.97 -9.58
CA ASP A 95 -1.03 12.99 -9.96
C ASP A 95 -0.09 13.39 -8.81
N GLY A 96 -0.58 14.05 -7.76
CA GLY A 96 0.19 14.32 -6.55
C GLY A 96 0.40 13.08 -5.68
N TRP A 97 -0.49 12.09 -5.80
CA TRP A 97 -0.44 10.83 -5.05
C TRP A 97 0.11 9.67 -5.86
N MET A 98 0.18 9.77 -7.18
CA MET A 98 0.49 8.66 -8.07
C MET A 98 1.58 9.05 -9.07
N ILE A 99 2.68 8.30 -9.10
CA ILE A 99 3.73 8.43 -10.15
C ILE A 99 3.15 7.99 -11.51
N ASN A 100 2.31 6.97 -11.48
CA ASN A 100 1.58 6.47 -12.64
C ASN A 100 0.36 5.67 -12.16
N GLY A 101 -0.36 5.06 -13.09
CA GLY A 101 -1.58 4.29 -12.83
C GLY A 101 -1.53 3.23 -11.71
N PHE A 102 -0.35 2.73 -11.32
CA PHE A 102 -0.17 1.63 -10.37
C PHE A 102 0.88 1.89 -9.28
N HIS A 103 1.54 3.04 -9.29
CA HIS A 103 2.64 3.31 -8.36
C HIS A 103 2.34 4.61 -7.62
N GLY A 104 2.21 4.51 -6.30
CA GLY A 104 2.08 5.67 -5.43
C GLY A 104 3.33 6.54 -5.45
N SER A 105 3.14 7.84 -5.29
CA SER A 105 4.19 8.82 -5.05
C SER A 105 4.72 8.72 -3.63
N GLU A 106 5.73 9.54 -3.40
CA GLU A 106 6.24 9.95 -2.10
C GLU A 106 5.14 10.26 -1.08
N ARG A 107 4.08 10.98 -1.50
CA ARG A 107 2.94 11.33 -0.65
C ARG A 107 2.18 10.07 -0.21
N THR A 108 1.90 9.17 -1.15
CA THR A 108 1.29 7.88 -0.83
C THR A 108 2.15 7.10 0.17
N MET A 109 3.47 7.05 -0.04
CA MET A 109 4.37 6.30 0.85
C MET A 109 4.43 6.91 2.26
N ALA A 110 4.48 8.24 2.38
CA ALA A 110 4.45 8.93 3.67
C ALA A 110 3.19 8.56 4.47
N HIS A 111 2.03 8.53 3.79
CA HIS A 111 0.77 8.12 4.41
C HIS A 111 0.75 6.64 4.81
N VAL A 112 1.29 5.74 3.98
CA VAL A 112 1.42 4.31 4.32
C VAL A 112 2.29 4.12 5.55
N VAL A 113 3.47 4.75 5.61
CA VAL A 113 4.37 4.68 6.77
C VAL A 113 3.71 5.27 8.01
N GLY A 114 3.02 6.42 7.87
CA GLY A 114 2.28 7.03 8.97
C GLY A 114 1.17 6.13 9.52
N ALA A 115 0.48 5.39 8.65
CA ALA A 115 -0.50 4.39 9.08
C ALA A 115 0.15 3.19 9.77
N LEU A 116 1.29 2.70 9.26
CA LEU A 116 2.05 1.60 9.86
C LEU A 116 2.58 1.96 11.25
N LEU A 117 3.07 3.19 11.47
CA LEU A 117 3.57 3.61 12.77
C LEU A 117 2.49 3.74 13.86
N ARG A 118 1.20 3.73 13.48
CA ARG A 118 0.10 3.62 14.45
C ARG A 118 -0.12 2.18 14.91
N ASP A 119 0.45 1.20 14.20
CA ASP A 119 0.45 -0.19 14.62
C ASP A 119 1.57 -0.41 15.65
N GLU A 120 1.18 -0.78 16.88
CA GLU A 120 2.13 -0.99 17.99
C GLU A 120 3.21 -2.05 17.69
N ARG A 121 2.92 -3.01 16.82
CA ARG A 121 3.88 -4.05 16.44
C ARG A 121 4.97 -3.47 15.55
N PHE A 122 4.58 -2.65 14.58
CA PHE A 122 5.51 -1.97 13.70
C PHE A 122 6.29 -0.89 14.46
N ALA A 123 5.62 -0.05 15.25
CA ALA A 123 6.26 0.99 16.04
C ALA A 123 7.35 0.45 16.98
N ARG A 124 7.12 -0.72 17.61
CA ARG A 124 8.14 -1.38 18.43
C ARG A 124 9.33 -1.92 17.64
N ALA A 125 9.13 -2.28 16.37
CA ALA A 125 10.19 -2.81 15.51
C ALA A 125 11.06 -1.71 14.87
N VAL A 126 10.60 -0.46 14.87
CA VAL A 126 11.34 0.71 14.38
C VAL A 126 11.28 1.85 15.40
N PRO A 127 11.84 1.67 16.62
CA PRO A 127 11.72 2.65 17.70
C PRO A 127 12.37 4.00 17.38
N GLU A 128 13.31 4.05 16.43
CA GLU A 128 13.95 5.27 15.96
C GLU A 128 13.05 6.08 15.01
N ALA A 129 12.01 5.45 14.42
CA ALA A 129 11.06 6.14 13.58
C ALA A 129 10.06 6.90 14.46
N SER A 130 10.28 8.22 14.60
CA SER A 130 9.39 9.05 15.40
C SER A 130 8.05 9.25 14.69
N ALA A 131 6.96 8.91 15.37
CA ALA A 131 5.61 9.16 14.87
C ALA A 131 5.39 10.67 14.59
N ALA A 132 6.09 11.54 15.31
CA ALA A 132 6.08 12.99 15.08
C ALA A 132 6.81 13.39 13.80
N GLN A 133 7.97 12.77 13.50
CA GLN A 133 8.71 12.98 12.25
C GLN A 133 7.88 12.52 11.05
N VAL A 134 7.22 11.36 11.15
CA VAL A 134 6.37 10.88 10.07
C VAL A 134 5.09 11.70 9.94
N ALA A 135 4.47 12.13 11.05
CA ALA A 135 3.35 13.06 10.98
C ALA A 135 3.75 14.40 10.31
N CYS A 136 4.96 14.89 10.60
CA CYS A 136 5.53 16.08 9.94
C CYS A 136 5.76 15.83 8.44
N LEU A 137 6.37 14.72 8.05
CA LEU A 137 6.59 14.37 6.65
C LEU A 137 5.26 14.21 5.89
N VAL A 138 4.24 13.63 6.52
CA VAL A 138 2.88 13.55 5.97
C VAL A 138 2.27 14.93 5.81
N ALA A 139 2.43 15.82 6.79
CA ALA A 139 1.95 17.20 6.69
C ALA A 139 2.64 17.96 5.56
N GLN A 140 3.97 17.87 5.44
CA GLN A 140 4.72 18.46 4.34
C GLN A 140 4.30 17.90 2.98
N ALA A 141 4.13 16.58 2.87
CA ALA A 141 3.69 15.93 1.64
C ALA A 141 2.27 16.38 1.21
N ARG A 142 1.42 16.76 2.17
CA ARG A 142 0.07 17.30 1.90
C ARG A 142 0.10 18.72 1.35
N GLU A 143 1.03 19.54 1.83
CA GLU A 143 1.09 20.98 1.52
C GLU A 143 1.94 21.31 0.29
N GLN A 144 3.01 20.56 -0.01
CA GLN A 144 4.04 21.02 -0.96
C GLN A 144 4.50 19.98 -2.01
N GLY A 145 4.14 18.69 -1.86
CA GLY A 145 4.92 17.61 -2.48
C GLY A 145 6.31 17.52 -1.82
N LEU A 146 6.97 16.36 -1.81
CA LEU A 146 8.26 16.18 -1.08
C LEU A 146 9.47 16.88 -1.74
N ALA A 147 9.30 18.05 -2.34
CA ALA A 147 10.26 18.66 -3.26
C ALA A 147 11.48 19.33 -2.60
N GLU A 148 11.52 19.52 -1.27
CA GLU A 148 12.68 20.13 -0.61
C GLU A 148 13.22 19.23 0.51
N GLY A 149 14.56 19.13 0.57
CA GLY A 149 15.32 18.25 1.46
C GLY A 149 15.10 18.51 2.96
N PRO A 150 15.99 18.01 3.86
CA PRO A 150 15.72 17.96 5.29
C PRO A 150 15.67 19.36 5.92
N GLY A 151 14.51 20.02 5.83
CA GLY A 151 14.36 21.45 6.14
C GLY A 151 13.38 21.81 7.25
N ALA A 152 12.48 20.92 7.69
CA ALA A 152 11.57 21.25 8.80
C ALA A 152 11.19 20.08 9.73
N CYS A 153 11.36 18.83 9.29
CA CYS A 153 11.03 17.65 10.10
C CYS A 153 12.23 17.04 10.86
N ALA A 154 13.37 17.73 10.88
CA ALA A 154 14.48 17.37 11.75
C ALA A 154 14.08 17.66 13.21
N GLY A 155 13.62 16.64 13.93
CA GLY A 155 13.58 16.65 15.39
C GLY A 155 15.00 16.67 15.98
N PRO A 156 15.13 17.01 17.28
CA PRO A 156 16.42 17.26 17.95
C PRO A 156 17.42 16.11 17.84
#